data_AF-F0BDW3-F1
#
_entry.id   AF-F0BDW3-F1
#
_cell.length_a   1.000
_cell.length_b   1.000
_cell.length_c   1.000
_cell.angle_alpha   90.00
_cell.angle_beta   90.00
_cell.angle_gamma   90.00
#
_symmetry.space_group_name_H-M   'P 1'
#
loop_
_entity.id
_entity.type
_entity.pdbx_description
1 polymer ?
#
loop_
_entity_poly.entity_id
_entity_poly.type
_entity_poly.pdbx_seq_one_letter_code
_entity_poly.pdbx_strand_id
1 'polypeptide(L)'
;MRLPPYLLLAVPLLAIVAACTKKDPPPPRFPAIGHVETFDRRFGDVVAADARIEKLTEGFTWSEGPAWVRNGGYLLFTDVPENKLYRWSEEAGLSVLLSPSGYVGPEQATLREAGANGLYAEPGGTVLLADSGTRIVARLDPATRTKAPLATSFDGKRFNSPNDVVRRDDGVVFFTDPPYGLKDLNDSPVKELRFNGVYRLDTDGSVHLLADSLSFPNGIALSPDARTLYVSNSDPKRPIWMAYALDAGGAVTGKRVFADASDLVAKDAPGLPDGMAVSADGHLFATGPGGVIVFDPAGQRLGRIETGEAVSNCAFGNDGHTLYMTSHAMLARVRVKSLGLQFVR
;
A
#
# COMPACT_ATOMS: atom_id res chain seq x y z
N MET A 1 -77.61 56.21 32.30
CA MET A 1 -76.93 55.54 31.16
C MET A 1 -75.50 55.23 31.59
N ARG A 2 -75.18 53.95 31.84
CA ARG A 2 -73.84 53.49 32.26
C ARG A 2 -73.10 52.93 31.03
N LEU A 3 -71.88 53.41 30.79
CA LEU A 3 -70.94 52.85 29.80
C LEU A 3 -70.28 51.56 30.35
N PRO A 4 -69.96 50.56 29.51
CA PRO A 4 -69.38 49.29 29.94
C PRO A 4 -67.84 49.37 30.13
N PRO A 5 -67.22 48.47 30.91
CA PRO A 5 -65.79 48.46 31.13
C PRO A 5 -65.04 47.75 30.00
N TYR A 6 -63.90 48.30 29.60
CA TYR A 6 -62.97 47.69 28.64
C TYR A 6 -62.27 46.49 29.28
N LEU A 7 -62.37 45.33 28.63
CA LEU A 7 -61.67 44.10 28.97
C LEU A 7 -60.26 44.15 28.37
N LEU A 8 -59.23 44.38 29.19
CA LEU A 8 -57.82 44.27 28.79
C LEU A 8 -57.42 42.79 28.74
N LEU A 9 -57.35 42.22 27.53
CA LEU A 9 -56.70 40.92 27.30
C LEU A 9 -55.18 41.10 27.35
N ALA A 10 -54.55 40.61 28.42
CA ALA A 10 -53.10 40.42 28.45
C ALA A 10 -52.76 39.12 27.69
N VAL A 11 -52.16 39.27 26.51
CA VAL A 11 -51.57 38.14 25.77
C VAL A 11 -50.16 37.91 26.33
N PRO A 12 -49.83 36.74 26.90
CA PRO A 12 -48.47 36.46 27.32
C PRO A 12 -47.60 36.25 26.08
N LEU A 13 -46.61 37.11 25.90
CA LEU A 13 -45.57 36.95 24.88
C LEU A 13 -44.67 35.79 25.32
N LEU A 14 -44.95 34.58 24.80
CA LEU A 14 -44.10 33.41 25.05
C LEU A 14 -42.81 33.57 24.24
N ALA A 15 -41.73 34.00 24.90
CA ALA A 15 -40.40 34.01 24.29
C ALA A 15 -39.93 32.56 24.11
N ILE A 16 -39.99 32.05 22.87
CA ILE A 16 -39.39 30.77 22.51
C ILE A 16 -37.86 30.98 22.50
N VAL A 17 -37.20 30.63 23.60
CA VAL A 17 -35.75 30.48 23.64
C VAL A 17 -35.44 29.19 22.87
N ALA A 18 -35.09 29.31 21.59
CA ALA A 18 -34.54 28.21 20.81
C ALA A 18 -33.17 27.86 21.41
N ALA A 19 -33.14 26.88 22.30
CA ALA A 19 -31.90 26.29 22.77
C ALA A 19 -31.25 25.57 21.59
N CYS A 20 -30.28 26.22 20.94
CA CYS A 20 -29.34 25.54 20.04
C CYS A 20 -28.49 24.58 20.88
N THR A 21 -29.02 23.37 21.12
CA THR A 21 -28.18 22.26 21.57
C THR A 21 -27.24 21.96 20.41
N LYS A 22 -25.97 22.34 20.54
CA LYS A 22 -24.92 21.78 19.68
C LYS A 22 -24.99 20.28 19.87
N LYS A 23 -25.58 19.57 18.91
CA LYS A 23 -25.53 18.11 18.90
C LYS A 23 -24.05 17.75 18.79
N ASP A 24 -23.55 17.00 19.76
CA ASP A 24 -22.22 16.45 19.66
C ASP A 24 -22.11 15.67 18.35
N PRO A 25 -20.98 15.77 17.64
CA PRO A 25 -20.79 15.00 16.43
C PRO A 25 -20.95 13.50 16.76
N PRO A 26 -21.52 12.70 15.84
CA PRO A 26 -21.63 11.28 16.04
C PRO A 26 -20.24 10.68 16.32
N PRO A 27 -20.15 9.63 17.16
CA PRO A 27 -18.87 8.99 17.43
C PRO A 27 -18.25 8.48 16.11
N PRO A 28 -16.92 8.50 16.01
CA PRO A 28 -16.22 8.01 14.82
C PRO A 28 -16.60 6.55 14.55
N ARG A 29 -16.81 6.23 13.27
CA ARG A 29 -17.25 4.90 12.82
C ARG A 29 -16.23 3.80 13.14
N PHE A 30 -14.94 4.14 13.10
CA PHE A 30 -13.84 3.20 13.31
C PHE A 30 -13.04 3.54 14.57
N PRO A 31 -12.54 2.51 15.30
CA PRO A 31 -11.67 2.73 16.44
C PRO A 31 -10.34 3.33 16.01
N ALA A 32 -9.81 4.23 16.85
CA ALA A 32 -8.45 4.72 16.69
C ALA A 32 -7.46 3.69 17.22
N ILE A 33 -6.34 3.54 16.52
CA ILE A 33 -5.21 2.71 16.93
C ILE A 33 -3.92 3.50 16.79
N GLY A 34 -2.86 3.01 17.44
CA GLY A 34 -1.51 3.49 17.18
C GLY A 34 -1.30 4.99 17.42
N HIS A 35 -0.29 5.56 16.77
CA HIS A 35 0.06 6.98 16.85
C HIS A 35 1.00 7.39 15.71
N VAL A 36 1.32 8.68 15.65
CA VAL A 36 2.36 9.22 14.75
C VAL A 36 3.55 9.72 15.58
N GLU A 37 4.76 9.42 15.13
CA GLU A 37 6.01 9.85 15.75
C GLU A 37 6.71 10.86 14.83
N THR A 38 7.19 11.97 15.39
CA THR A 38 7.87 13.03 14.63
C THR A 38 9.38 12.95 14.85
N PHE A 39 10.15 12.83 13.76
CA PHE A 39 11.61 12.91 13.78
C PHE A 39 12.13 14.29 13.35
N ASP A 40 11.40 14.96 12.45
CA ASP A 40 11.69 16.28 11.91
C ASP A 40 10.38 17.10 11.86
N ARG A 41 10.44 18.39 12.22
CA ARG A 41 9.28 19.29 12.23
C ARG A 41 8.54 19.36 10.88
N ARG A 42 9.24 19.15 9.77
CA ARG A 42 8.67 19.12 8.41
C ARG A 42 7.66 17.99 8.21
N PHE A 43 7.68 16.97 9.06
CA PHE A 43 6.65 15.92 9.04
C PHE A 43 5.25 16.49 9.21
N GLY A 44 5.10 17.57 10.00
CA GLY A 44 3.84 18.28 10.18
C GLY A 44 3.25 18.84 8.88
N ASP A 45 4.05 19.04 7.83
CA ASP A 45 3.59 19.49 6.52
C ASP A 45 3.00 18.34 5.69
N VAL A 46 3.33 17.10 6.05
CA VAL A 46 2.96 15.86 5.34
C VAL A 46 1.86 15.09 6.07
N VAL A 47 1.92 15.01 7.40
CA VAL A 47 0.95 14.34 8.27
C VAL A 47 0.63 15.26 9.45
N ALA A 48 -0.65 15.41 9.79
CA ALA A 48 -1.03 16.22 10.95
C ALA A 48 -0.60 15.54 12.25
N ALA A 49 -0.18 16.32 13.26
CA ALA A 49 0.27 15.77 14.54
C ALA A 49 -0.84 15.03 15.31
N ASP A 50 -2.10 15.40 15.07
CA ASP A 50 -3.31 14.77 15.61
C ASP A 50 -3.96 13.79 14.61
N ALA A 51 -3.22 13.36 13.58
CA ALA A 51 -3.73 12.43 12.59
C ALA A 51 -4.21 11.13 13.26
N ARG A 52 -5.49 10.83 13.05
CA ARG A 52 -6.15 9.65 13.59
C ARG A 52 -5.98 8.47 12.63
N ILE A 53 -5.38 7.39 13.12
CA ILE A 53 -5.26 6.13 12.40
C ILE A 53 -6.49 5.26 12.74
N GLU A 54 -7.25 4.87 11.72
CA GLU A 54 -8.48 4.11 11.86
C GLU A 54 -8.26 2.64 11.50
N LYS A 55 -8.67 1.71 12.37
CA LYS A 55 -8.73 0.27 12.03
C LYS A 55 -10.06 -0.02 11.32
N LEU A 56 -10.00 -0.41 10.06
CA LEU A 56 -11.18 -0.58 9.21
C LEU A 56 -11.78 -1.99 9.30
N THR A 57 -10.91 -3.01 9.30
CA THR A 57 -11.30 -4.42 9.37
C THR A 57 -10.08 -5.27 9.75
N GLU A 58 -10.32 -6.49 10.20
CA GLU A 58 -9.30 -7.43 10.70
C GLU A 58 -9.70 -8.89 10.45
N GLY A 59 -8.77 -9.82 10.70
CA GLY A 59 -8.97 -11.26 10.54
C GLY A 59 -8.21 -11.88 9.36
N PHE A 60 -7.15 -11.22 8.91
CA PHE A 60 -6.26 -11.72 7.85
C PHE A 60 -5.08 -12.51 8.43
N THR A 61 -4.52 -13.44 7.67
CA THR A 61 -3.26 -14.11 8.05
C THR A 61 -2.08 -13.19 7.77
N TRP A 62 -2.01 -12.65 6.55
CA TRP A 62 -1.03 -11.60 6.20
C TRP A 62 -1.58 -10.72 5.08
N SER A 63 -2.12 -9.56 5.47
CA SER A 63 -2.64 -8.58 4.52
C SER A 63 -1.52 -7.88 3.76
N GLU A 64 -1.70 -7.66 2.45
CA GLU A 64 -0.67 -7.16 1.53
C GLU A 64 -1.23 -6.35 0.37
N GLY A 65 -0.33 -5.67 -0.36
CA GLY A 65 -0.59 -5.12 -1.69
C GLY A 65 -1.86 -4.26 -1.83
N PRO A 66 -2.09 -3.22 -1.01
CA PRO A 66 -3.25 -2.35 -1.17
C PRO A 66 -3.17 -1.55 -2.48
N ALA A 67 -4.25 -1.51 -3.26
CA ALA A 67 -4.36 -0.71 -4.47
C ALA A 67 -5.74 -0.07 -4.61
N TRP A 68 -5.79 1.25 -4.80
CA TRP A 68 -7.04 1.99 -4.92
C TRP A 68 -7.55 2.04 -6.36
N VAL A 69 -8.70 1.44 -6.62
CA VAL A 69 -9.37 1.48 -7.93
C VAL A 69 -10.28 2.70 -7.98
N ARG A 70 -9.74 3.81 -8.51
CA ARG A 70 -10.38 5.13 -8.49
C ARG A 70 -11.78 5.16 -9.10
N ASN A 71 -11.95 4.58 -10.29
CA ASN A 71 -13.24 4.60 -11.02
C ASN A 71 -14.34 3.82 -10.29
N GLY A 72 -13.97 2.90 -9.38
CA GLY A 72 -14.90 2.11 -8.59
C GLY A 72 -15.08 2.59 -7.15
N GLY A 73 -14.21 3.49 -6.66
CA GLY A 73 -14.27 3.99 -5.29
C GLY A 73 -14.01 2.90 -4.23
N TYR A 74 -13.10 1.95 -4.50
CA TYR A 74 -12.78 0.87 -3.58
C TYR A 74 -11.28 0.56 -3.55
N LEU A 75 -10.85 0.00 -2.42
CA LEU A 75 -9.51 -0.56 -2.23
C LEU A 75 -9.55 -2.05 -2.53
N LEU A 76 -8.53 -2.54 -3.22
CA LEU A 76 -8.19 -3.97 -3.29
C LEU A 76 -6.96 -4.24 -2.44
N PHE A 77 -6.86 -5.41 -1.84
CA PHE A 77 -5.68 -5.88 -1.11
C PHE A 77 -5.74 -7.40 -0.96
N THR A 78 -4.60 -8.05 -0.76
CA THR A 78 -4.50 -9.51 -0.70
C THR A 78 -4.37 -10.02 0.73
N ASP A 79 -4.78 -11.26 0.95
CA ASP A 79 -4.29 -12.09 2.06
C ASP A 79 -3.51 -13.25 1.42
N VAL A 80 -2.17 -13.13 1.44
CA VAL A 80 -1.28 -13.93 0.57
C VAL A 80 -1.29 -15.41 0.97
N PRO A 81 -1.17 -15.77 2.26
CA PRO A 81 -1.26 -17.17 2.70
C PRO A 81 -2.64 -17.78 2.42
N GLU A 82 -3.71 -16.99 2.58
CA GLU A 82 -5.09 -17.45 2.39
C GLU A 82 -5.51 -17.53 0.91
N ASN A 83 -4.63 -17.12 -0.02
CA ASN A 83 -4.88 -17.12 -1.46
C ASN A 83 -6.16 -16.34 -1.84
N LYS A 84 -6.36 -15.18 -1.22
CA LYS A 84 -7.55 -14.33 -1.42
C LYS A 84 -7.17 -12.91 -1.83
N LEU A 85 -8.04 -12.31 -2.63
CA LEU A 85 -8.04 -10.89 -2.98
C LEU A 85 -9.34 -10.29 -2.47
N TYR A 86 -9.23 -9.31 -1.61
CA TYR A 86 -10.33 -8.61 -1.00
C TYR A 86 -10.63 -7.29 -1.71
N ARG A 87 -11.89 -6.86 -1.59
CA ARG A 87 -12.36 -5.53 -1.93
C ARG A 87 -12.93 -4.89 -0.67
N TRP A 88 -12.56 -3.65 -0.41
CA TRP A 88 -13.10 -2.83 0.66
C TRP A 88 -13.60 -1.49 0.13
N SER A 89 -14.80 -1.08 0.53
CA SER A 89 -15.28 0.29 0.37
C SER A 89 -15.99 0.77 1.64
N GLU A 90 -16.07 2.08 1.82
CA GLU A 90 -16.78 2.70 2.94
C GLU A 90 -18.26 2.28 2.98
N GLU A 91 -18.89 2.15 1.80
CA GLU A 91 -20.31 1.80 1.65
C GLU A 91 -20.57 0.31 1.89
N ALA A 92 -19.82 -0.57 1.22
CA ALA A 92 -20.10 -2.01 1.20
C ALA A 92 -19.33 -2.79 2.27
N GLY A 93 -18.31 -2.20 2.89
CA GLY A 93 -17.39 -2.91 3.77
C GLY A 93 -16.51 -3.91 3.01
N LEU A 94 -16.05 -4.94 3.71
CA LEU A 94 -15.15 -5.96 3.19
C LEU A 94 -15.92 -7.05 2.42
N SER A 95 -15.38 -7.46 1.27
CA SER A 95 -15.86 -8.62 0.52
C SER A 95 -14.70 -9.32 -0.19
N VAL A 96 -14.84 -10.61 -0.50
CA VAL A 96 -13.87 -11.35 -1.32
C VAL A 96 -14.15 -11.07 -2.79
N LEU A 97 -13.16 -10.56 -3.53
CA LEU A 97 -13.25 -10.36 -4.98
C LEU A 97 -12.86 -11.64 -5.73
N LEU A 98 -11.74 -12.26 -5.34
CA LEU A 98 -11.17 -13.44 -6.02
C LEU A 98 -10.59 -14.43 -4.99
N SER A 99 -10.88 -15.72 -5.20
CA SER A 99 -10.39 -16.85 -4.40
C SER A 99 -10.46 -18.11 -5.27
N PRO A 100 -9.33 -18.67 -5.75
CA PRO A 100 -7.95 -18.29 -5.46
C PRO A 100 -7.50 -16.99 -6.15
N SER A 101 -6.74 -16.14 -5.45
CA SER A 101 -6.15 -14.91 -6.00
C SER A 101 -4.89 -15.16 -6.82
N GLY A 102 -4.07 -16.12 -6.43
CA GLY A 102 -2.82 -16.52 -7.07
C GLY A 102 -2.92 -17.88 -7.75
N TYR A 103 -2.18 -18.85 -7.24
CA TYR A 103 -2.06 -20.21 -7.77
C TYR A 103 -3.42 -20.93 -7.77
N VAL A 104 -3.73 -21.52 -8.93
CA VAL A 104 -4.94 -22.33 -9.16
C VAL A 104 -4.52 -23.78 -9.35
N GLY A 105 -4.81 -24.62 -8.35
CA GLY A 105 -4.49 -26.04 -8.39
C GLY A 105 -4.54 -26.69 -7.01
N PRO A 106 -4.17 -27.98 -6.90
CA PRO A 106 -4.07 -28.66 -5.62
C PRO A 106 -2.99 -28.03 -4.75
N GLU A 107 -3.15 -28.12 -3.43
CA GLU A 107 -2.15 -27.67 -2.46
C GLU A 107 -0.76 -28.26 -2.80
N GLN A 108 0.26 -27.41 -2.78
CA GLN A 108 1.64 -27.80 -3.06
C GLN A 108 2.48 -27.64 -1.80
N ALA A 109 3.15 -28.71 -1.37
CA ALA A 109 4.06 -28.67 -0.23
C ALA A 109 5.27 -27.73 -0.42
N THR A 110 5.53 -27.26 -1.65
CA THR A 110 6.61 -26.35 -2.00
C THR A 110 6.22 -24.87 -2.00
N LEU A 111 4.92 -24.54 -1.89
CA LEU A 111 4.46 -23.17 -1.79
C LEU A 111 4.28 -22.78 -0.32
N ARG A 112 4.87 -21.64 0.07
CA ARG A 112 4.62 -20.98 1.35
C ARG A 112 3.43 -20.04 1.25
N GLU A 113 3.32 -19.32 0.14
CA GLU A 113 2.27 -18.33 -0.11
C GLU A 113 1.66 -18.59 -1.48
N ALA A 114 0.44 -19.14 -1.51
CA ALA A 114 -0.23 -19.50 -2.75
C ALA A 114 -0.96 -18.32 -3.41
N GLY A 115 -1.17 -17.22 -2.69
CA GLY A 115 -1.88 -16.03 -3.16
C GLY A 115 -1.10 -15.16 -4.12
N ALA A 116 -1.82 -14.22 -4.73
CA ALA A 116 -1.21 -13.00 -5.25
C ALA A 116 -0.76 -12.11 -4.08
N ASN A 117 0.19 -11.22 -4.33
CA ASN A 117 0.78 -10.32 -3.35
C ASN A 117 0.57 -8.86 -3.80
N GLY A 118 1.63 -8.11 -4.10
CA GLY A 118 1.57 -6.69 -4.46
C GLY A 118 0.67 -6.40 -5.66
N LEU A 119 -0.06 -5.29 -5.57
CA LEU A 119 -1.03 -4.83 -6.55
C LEU A 119 -0.72 -3.40 -6.98
N TYR A 120 -0.98 -3.10 -8.26
CA TYR A 120 -0.96 -1.73 -8.78
C TYR A 120 -2.22 -1.45 -9.60
N ALA A 121 -3.04 -0.51 -9.16
CA ALA A 121 -4.23 -0.09 -9.89
C ALA A 121 -3.86 0.80 -11.07
N GLU A 122 -4.23 0.38 -12.28
CA GLU A 122 -4.01 1.14 -13.51
C GLU A 122 -5.15 2.17 -13.72
N PRO A 123 -4.90 3.32 -14.39
CA PRO A 123 -5.92 4.33 -14.65
C PRO A 123 -7.17 3.81 -15.40
N GLY A 124 -6.99 2.76 -16.22
CA GLY A 124 -8.07 2.09 -16.95
C GLY A 124 -8.97 1.20 -16.08
N GLY A 125 -8.68 1.05 -14.79
CA GLY A 125 -9.45 0.21 -13.86
C GLY A 125 -9.01 -1.27 -13.80
N THR A 126 -8.06 -1.67 -14.65
CA THR A 126 -7.34 -2.95 -14.50
C THR A 126 -6.31 -2.85 -13.38
N VAL A 127 -5.81 -3.99 -12.92
CA VAL A 127 -4.89 -4.08 -11.80
C VAL A 127 -3.73 -4.99 -12.20
N LEU A 128 -2.49 -4.50 -12.12
CA LEU A 128 -1.33 -5.37 -12.16
C LEU A 128 -1.20 -6.08 -10.84
N LEU A 129 -0.77 -7.33 -10.88
CA LEU A 129 -0.53 -8.14 -9.69
C LEU A 129 0.76 -8.95 -9.83
N ALA A 130 1.52 -8.96 -8.74
CA ALA A 130 2.60 -9.90 -8.52
C ALA A 130 1.98 -11.22 -8.00
N ASP A 131 1.87 -12.22 -8.87
CA ASP A 131 1.26 -13.50 -8.53
C ASP A 131 2.33 -14.44 -7.93
N SER A 132 2.55 -14.32 -6.62
CA SER A 132 3.54 -15.09 -5.87
C SER A 132 3.36 -16.60 -6.08
N GLY A 133 2.15 -17.12 -5.86
CA GLY A 133 1.88 -18.55 -5.98
C GLY A 133 2.01 -19.11 -7.41
N THR A 134 1.54 -18.38 -8.43
CA THR A 134 1.68 -18.82 -9.83
C THR A 134 3.09 -18.58 -10.36
N ARG A 135 3.85 -17.70 -9.71
CA ARG A 135 5.21 -17.26 -10.05
C ARG A 135 5.25 -16.45 -11.35
N ILE A 136 4.33 -15.49 -11.50
CA ILE A 136 4.17 -14.65 -12.70
C ILE A 136 3.83 -13.21 -12.32
N VAL A 137 4.02 -12.28 -13.26
CA VAL A 137 3.34 -10.98 -13.25
C VAL A 137 2.13 -11.06 -14.18
N ALA A 138 0.98 -10.58 -13.73
CA ALA A 138 -0.26 -10.63 -14.49
C ALA A 138 -1.05 -9.32 -14.39
N ARG A 139 -2.04 -9.17 -15.27
CA ARG A 139 -3.06 -8.12 -15.22
C ARG A 139 -4.42 -8.74 -14.94
N LEU A 140 -5.11 -8.24 -13.93
CA LEU A 140 -6.48 -8.58 -13.57
C LEU A 140 -7.44 -7.50 -14.08
N ASP A 141 -8.54 -7.94 -14.66
CA ASP A 141 -9.75 -7.12 -14.78
C ASP A 141 -10.66 -7.43 -13.58
N PRO A 142 -10.86 -6.49 -12.64
CA PRO A 142 -11.72 -6.71 -11.47
C PRO A 142 -13.20 -6.96 -11.80
N ALA A 143 -13.69 -6.49 -12.95
CA ALA A 143 -15.09 -6.64 -13.35
C ALA A 143 -15.36 -8.06 -13.85
N THR A 144 -14.50 -8.59 -14.73
CA THR A 144 -14.62 -9.95 -15.26
C THR A 144 -13.93 -11.01 -14.41
N ARG A 145 -13.09 -10.58 -13.45
CA ARG A 145 -12.24 -11.42 -12.59
C ARG A 145 -11.28 -12.31 -13.36
N THR A 146 -10.87 -11.87 -14.55
CA THR A 146 -9.96 -12.61 -15.44
C THR A 146 -8.53 -12.10 -15.29
N LYS A 147 -7.58 -13.04 -15.18
CA LYS A 147 -6.14 -12.75 -15.14
C LYS A 147 -5.49 -13.05 -16.49
N ALA A 148 -4.73 -12.11 -17.02
CA ALA A 148 -3.89 -12.27 -18.21
C ALA A 148 -2.40 -12.24 -17.80
N PRO A 149 -1.62 -13.30 -18.04
CA PRO A 149 -0.18 -13.31 -17.78
C PRO A 149 0.55 -12.25 -18.62
N LEU A 150 1.52 -11.57 -18.02
CA LEU A 150 2.38 -10.59 -18.70
C LEU A 150 3.85 -11.04 -18.75
N ALA A 151 4.36 -11.62 -17.65
CA ALA A 151 5.69 -12.20 -17.59
C ALA A 151 5.64 -13.52 -16.81
N THR A 152 6.17 -14.59 -17.40
CA THR A 152 6.10 -15.94 -16.82
C THR A 152 7.46 -16.57 -16.54
N SER A 153 8.53 -16.03 -17.13
CA SER A 153 9.90 -16.53 -16.96
C SER A 153 10.92 -15.45 -17.30
N PHE A 154 12.17 -15.69 -16.89
CA PHE A 154 13.36 -14.95 -17.27
C PHE A 154 14.46 -15.93 -17.67
N ASP A 155 15.06 -15.76 -18.85
CA ASP A 155 16.07 -16.67 -19.42
C ASP A 155 15.64 -18.16 -19.38
N GLY A 156 14.37 -18.42 -19.71
CA GLY A 156 13.79 -19.78 -19.75
C GLY A 156 13.54 -20.40 -18.37
N LYS A 157 13.73 -19.64 -17.28
CA LYS A 157 13.51 -20.09 -15.91
C LYS A 157 12.33 -19.38 -15.29
N ARG A 158 11.58 -20.07 -14.44
CA ARG A 158 10.49 -19.47 -13.66
C ARG A 158 11.04 -18.45 -12.67
N PHE A 159 10.32 -17.34 -12.50
CA PHE A 159 10.53 -16.41 -11.39
C PHE A 159 10.48 -17.13 -10.05
N ASN A 160 11.09 -16.58 -9.01
CA ASN A 160 11.02 -17.15 -7.66
C ASN A 160 9.58 -17.11 -7.14
N SER A 161 9.05 -15.91 -6.91
CA SER A 161 7.69 -15.60 -6.49
C SER A 161 7.54 -14.07 -6.51
N PRO A 162 7.11 -13.46 -7.63
CA PRO A 162 6.98 -12.01 -7.73
C PRO A 162 6.20 -11.44 -6.54
N ASN A 163 6.70 -10.34 -5.98
CA ASN A 163 6.23 -9.84 -4.68
C ASN A 163 5.54 -8.48 -4.78
N ASP A 164 6.13 -7.49 -5.45
CA ASP A 164 5.48 -6.19 -5.67
C ASP A 164 5.72 -5.66 -7.09
N VAL A 165 4.89 -4.70 -7.53
CA VAL A 165 4.86 -4.21 -8.91
C VAL A 165 4.48 -2.74 -9.01
N VAL A 166 5.11 -2.02 -9.94
CA VAL A 166 4.76 -0.63 -10.29
C VAL A 166 4.79 -0.44 -11.81
N ARG A 167 3.97 0.48 -12.32
CA ARG A 167 3.91 0.84 -13.74
C ARG A 167 4.37 2.28 -13.97
N ARG A 168 5.14 2.48 -15.03
CA ARG A 168 5.45 3.80 -15.59
C ARG A 168 4.41 4.19 -16.65
N ASP A 169 4.23 5.48 -16.88
CA ASP A 169 3.10 5.99 -17.68
C ASP A 169 3.16 5.53 -19.15
N ASP A 170 4.36 5.27 -19.66
CA ASP A 170 4.62 4.68 -20.99
C ASP A 170 4.27 3.18 -21.10
N GLY A 171 3.82 2.54 -20.01
CA GLY A 171 3.40 1.15 -19.99
C GLY A 171 4.46 0.16 -19.54
N VAL A 172 5.70 0.60 -19.33
CA VAL A 172 6.75 -0.24 -18.77
C VAL A 172 6.41 -0.61 -17.32
N VAL A 173 6.61 -1.88 -16.98
CA VAL A 173 6.33 -2.42 -15.65
C VAL A 173 7.64 -2.76 -14.95
N PHE A 174 7.73 -2.47 -13.66
CA PHE A 174 8.85 -2.86 -12.81
C PHE A 174 8.33 -3.75 -11.69
N PHE A 175 9.07 -4.80 -11.33
CA PHE A 175 8.64 -5.72 -10.27
C PHE A 175 9.84 -6.35 -9.54
N THR A 176 9.57 -6.88 -8.36
CA THR A 176 10.54 -7.60 -7.52
C THR A 176 10.21 -9.09 -7.45
N ASP A 177 11.25 -9.91 -7.31
CA ASP A 177 11.15 -11.37 -7.32
C ASP A 177 11.96 -12.03 -6.17
N PRO A 178 11.61 -11.78 -4.90
CA PRO A 178 12.12 -12.53 -3.78
C PRO A 178 11.50 -13.94 -3.71
N PRO A 179 11.98 -14.85 -2.86
CA PRO A 179 11.50 -16.23 -2.77
C PRO A 179 10.41 -16.44 -1.70
N TYR A 180 9.70 -15.39 -1.24
CA TYR A 180 8.73 -15.48 -0.14
C TYR A 180 7.58 -16.46 -0.40
N GLY A 181 7.16 -16.62 -1.66
CA GLY A 181 6.13 -17.59 -2.03
C GLY A 181 6.59 -19.04 -1.98
N LEU A 182 7.89 -19.29 -1.87
CA LEU A 182 8.47 -20.62 -1.88
C LEU A 182 8.75 -21.11 -0.45
N LYS A 183 8.40 -22.36 -0.17
CA LYS A 183 8.86 -23.03 1.05
C LYS A 183 10.38 -23.12 1.03
N ASP A 184 11.00 -22.92 2.19
CA ASP A 184 12.45 -22.89 2.41
C ASP A 184 13.18 -21.72 1.70
N LEU A 185 12.44 -20.76 1.16
CA LEU A 185 12.97 -19.49 0.62
C LEU A 185 14.10 -19.69 -0.41
N ASN A 186 15.30 -19.17 -0.12
CA ASN A 186 16.47 -19.30 -1.00
C ASN A 186 16.93 -20.75 -1.17
N ASP A 187 16.65 -21.62 -0.19
CA ASP A 187 17.02 -23.03 -0.20
C ASP A 187 15.93 -23.92 -0.83
N SER A 188 14.86 -23.30 -1.36
CA SER A 188 13.76 -24.04 -1.98
C SER A 188 14.22 -24.88 -3.18
N PRO A 189 13.85 -26.17 -3.24
CA PRO A 189 14.25 -27.04 -4.35
C PRO A 189 13.59 -26.67 -5.69
N VAL A 190 12.56 -25.82 -5.67
CA VAL A 190 11.83 -25.36 -6.88
C VAL A 190 12.27 -23.97 -7.35
N LYS A 191 13.25 -23.34 -6.68
CA LYS A 191 13.84 -22.07 -7.07
C LYS A 191 14.82 -22.29 -8.23
N GLU A 192 14.55 -21.69 -9.38
CA GLU A 192 15.34 -21.93 -10.62
C GLU A 192 16.41 -20.85 -10.86
N LEU A 193 16.13 -19.63 -10.39
CA LEU A 193 17.05 -18.49 -10.44
C LEU A 193 18.01 -18.53 -9.26
N ARG A 194 19.29 -18.21 -9.50
CA ARG A 194 20.34 -18.24 -8.46
C ARG A 194 20.36 -16.98 -7.59
N PHE A 195 19.50 -16.01 -7.88
CA PHE A 195 19.44 -14.70 -7.24
C PHE A 195 17.97 -14.29 -7.01
N ASN A 196 17.78 -13.15 -6.36
CA ASN A 196 16.48 -12.50 -6.17
C ASN A 196 16.50 -11.17 -6.93
N GLY A 197 15.59 -11.03 -7.89
CA GLY A 197 15.73 -10.02 -8.94
C GLY A 197 14.83 -8.80 -8.75
N VAL A 198 15.28 -7.68 -9.33
CA VAL A 198 14.45 -6.53 -9.69
C VAL A 198 14.43 -6.47 -11.20
N TYR A 199 13.24 -6.41 -11.79
CA TYR A 199 13.06 -6.55 -13.22
C TYR A 199 12.31 -5.36 -13.83
N ARG A 200 12.55 -5.16 -15.13
CA ARG A 200 11.75 -4.34 -16.03
C ARG A 200 11.07 -5.25 -17.05
N LEU A 201 9.77 -5.05 -17.27
CA LEU A 201 9.00 -5.65 -18.35
C LEU A 201 8.61 -4.54 -19.33
N ASP A 202 9.11 -4.64 -20.55
CA ASP A 202 8.83 -3.70 -21.63
C ASP A 202 7.48 -4.03 -22.28
N THR A 203 6.93 -3.06 -23.02
CA THR A 203 5.61 -3.20 -23.65
C THR A 203 5.56 -4.23 -24.78
N ASP A 204 6.73 -4.66 -25.28
CA ASP A 204 6.86 -5.76 -26.25
C ASP A 204 6.92 -7.15 -25.60
N GLY A 205 6.89 -7.22 -24.26
CA GLY A 205 6.97 -8.45 -23.48
C GLY A 205 8.39 -8.86 -23.08
N SER A 206 9.42 -8.11 -23.46
CA SER A 206 10.80 -8.41 -23.06
C SER A 206 11.03 -8.09 -21.58
N VAL A 207 11.71 -9.01 -20.89
CA VAL A 207 12.04 -8.88 -19.45
C VAL A 207 13.53 -8.66 -19.29
N HIS A 208 13.90 -7.64 -18.53
CA HIS A 208 15.29 -7.23 -18.29
C HIS A 208 15.59 -7.25 -16.79
N LEU A 209 16.70 -7.87 -16.41
CA LEU A 209 17.21 -7.81 -15.03
C LEU A 209 17.86 -6.43 -14.78
N LEU A 210 17.40 -5.74 -13.74
CA LEU A 210 17.93 -4.43 -13.34
C LEU A 210 18.91 -4.55 -12.16
N ALA A 211 18.62 -5.44 -11.22
CA ALA A 211 19.46 -5.69 -10.06
C ALA A 211 19.25 -7.10 -9.50
N ASP A 212 20.33 -7.72 -9.04
CA ASP A 212 20.36 -9.03 -8.37
C ASP A 212 21.15 -8.99 -7.03
N SER A 213 21.59 -7.79 -6.62
CA SER A 213 22.45 -7.57 -5.45
C SER A 213 21.70 -7.46 -4.11
N LEU A 214 20.37 -7.62 -4.12
CA LEU A 214 19.53 -7.55 -2.92
C LEU A 214 19.20 -8.96 -2.44
N SER A 215 19.25 -9.16 -1.12
CA SER A 215 18.96 -10.47 -0.52
C SER A 215 17.46 -10.76 -0.53
N PHE A 216 16.62 -9.75 -0.30
CA PHE A 216 15.17 -9.86 -0.37
C PHE A 216 14.56 -8.56 -0.93
N PRO A 217 14.68 -8.31 -2.26
CA PRO A 217 14.00 -7.18 -2.89
C PRO A 217 12.50 -7.33 -2.68
N ASN A 218 11.83 -6.28 -2.18
CA ASN A 218 10.45 -6.36 -1.73
C ASN A 218 9.62 -5.23 -2.39
N GLY A 219 9.11 -4.25 -1.67
CA GLY A 219 8.35 -3.14 -2.25
C GLY A 219 9.10 -2.32 -3.30
N ILE A 220 8.34 -1.72 -4.22
CA ILE A 220 8.88 -1.01 -5.38
C ILE A 220 8.03 0.22 -5.76
N ALA A 221 8.66 1.36 -6.03
CA ALA A 221 7.95 2.57 -6.48
C ALA A 221 8.79 3.47 -7.38
N LEU A 222 8.13 4.35 -8.13
CA LEU A 222 8.76 5.34 -9.00
C LEU A 222 8.67 6.75 -8.40
N SER A 223 9.72 7.55 -8.56
CA SER A 223 9.67 9.00 -8.31
C SER A 223 8.65 9.70 -9.23
N PRO A 224 8.24 10.94 -8.90
CA PRO A 224 7.28 11.69 -9.71
C PRO A 224 7.72 11.85 -11.17
N ASP A 225 9.00 12.09 -11.42
CA ASP A 225 9.60 12.22 -12.76
C ASP A 225 9.92 10.88 -13.44
N ALA A 226 9.65 9.76 -12.76
CA ALA A 226 9.97 8.39 -13.17
C ALA A 226 11.46 8.16 -13.53
N ARG A 227 12.37 8.98 -12.97
CA ARG A 227 13.83 8.84 -13.12
C ARG A 227 14.51 8.12 -11.97
N THR A 228 13.78 7.82 -10.91
CA THR A 228 14.26 7.02 -9.79
C THR A 228 13.30 5.86 -9.51
N LEU A 229 13.85 4.65 -9.44
CA LEU A 229 13.16 3.46 -8.94
C LEU A 229 13.61 3.19 -7.51
N TYR A 230 12.68 3.23 -6.58
CA TYR A 230 12.89 2.84 -5.19
C TYR A 230 12.61 1.35 -5.02
N VAL A 231 13.48 0.64 -4.30
CA VAL A 231 13.30 -0.78 -3.98
C VAL A 231 13.71 -1.03 -2.54
N SER A 232 12.86 -1.65 -1.74
CA SER A 232 13.21 -2.05 -0.37
C SER A 232 13.94 -3.39 -0.34
N ASN A 233 14.77 -3.60 0.69
CA ASN A 233 15.40 -4.87 1.00
C ASN A 233 14.94 -5.33 2.38
N SER A 234 14.05 -6.32 2.41
CA SER A 234 13.42 -6.84 3.62
C SER A 234 14.29 -7.93 4.26
N ASP A 235 15.54 -7.55 4.59
CA ASP A 235 16.52 -8.39 5.27
C ASP A 235 16.90 -7.74 6.61
N PRO A 236 16.70 -8.43 7.75
CA PRO A 236 17.06 -7.87 9.05
C PRO A 236 18.57 -7.57 9.19
N LYS A 237 19.44 -8.18 8.37
CA LYS A 237 20.88 -7.91 8.35
C LYS A 237 21.25 -6.71 7.46
N ARG A 238 20.32 -6.25 6.61
CA ARG A 238 20.51 -5.12 5.71
C ARG A 238 19.17 -4.44 5.37
N PRO A 239 18.48 -3.87 6.37
CA PRO A 239 17.15 -3.27 6.21
C PRO A 239 17.27 -1.88 5.58
N ILE A 240 17.32 -1.84 4.26
CA ILE A 240 17.56 -0.61 3.49
C ILE A 240 16.52 -0.39 2.41
N TRP A 241 16.39 0.86 1.97
CA TRP A 241 15.77 1.22 0.71
C TRP A 241 16.85 1.67 -0.26
N MET A 242 16.82 1.16 -1.48
CA MET A 242 17.70 1.55 -2.57
C MET A 242 16.99 2.53 -3.48
N ALA A 243 17.74 3.47 -4.05
CA ALA A 243 17.31 4.29 -5.18
C ALA A 243 18.18 3.98 -6.39
N TYR A 244 17.54 3.59 -7.50
CA TYR A 244 18.17 3.34 -8.79
C TYR A 244 17.82 4.47 -9.75
N ALA A 245 18.83 5.15 -10.29
CA ALA A 245 18.64 6.14 -11.35
C ALA A 245 18.29 5.42 -12.66
N LEU A 246 17.27 5.91 -13.36
CA LEU A 246 16.77 5.36 -14.62
C LEU A 246 17.00 6.33 -15.78
N ASP A 247 17.36 5.80 -16.94
CA ASP A 247 17.32 6.55 -18.20
C ASP A 247 15.90 6.65 -18.79
N ALA A 248 15.81 7.17 -20.03
CA ALA A 248 14.55 7.25 -20.78
C ALA A 248 13.92 5.87 -21.06
N GLY A 249 14.73 4.85 -21.33
CA GLY A 249 14.27 3.49 -21.54
C GLY A 249 13.88 2.77 -20.24
N GLY A 250 14.30 3.27 -19.08
CA GLY A 250 14.14 2.58 -17.80
C GLY A 250 15.29 1.62 -17.49
N ALA A 251 16.44 1.77 -18.14
CA ALA A 251 17.66 1.08 -17.73
C ALA A 251 18.30 1.78 -16.54
N VAL A 252 18.93 1.00 -15.66
CA VAL A 252 19.64 1.52 -14.49
C VAL A 252 20.96 2.17 -14.91
N THR A 253 21.14 3.45 -14.59
CA THR A 253 22.37 4.21 -14.85
C THR A 253 23.20 4.48 -13.59
N GLY A 254 22.60 4.29 -12.41
CA GLY A 254 23.26 4.47 -11.13
C GLY A 254 22.44 3.91 -9.98
N LYS A 255 23.06 3.69 -8.83
CA LYS A 255 22.38 3.21 -7.62
C LYS A 255 22.99 3.82 -6.37
N ARG A 256 22.17 4.03 -5.35
CA ARG A 256 22.58 4.44 -4.00
C ARG A 256 21.66 3.84 -2.95
N VAL A 257 22.16 3.72 -1.72
CA VAL A 257 21.28 3.55 -0.56
C VAL A 257 20.50 4.85 -0.41
N PHE A 258 19.17 4.76 -0.41
CA PHE A 258 18.26 5.87 -0.18
C PHE A 258 18.13 6.15 1.31
N ALA A 259 17.88 5.09 2.09
CA ALA A 259 17.81 5.13 3.55
C ALA A 259 18.21 3.77 4.13
N ASP A 260 18.71 3.79 5.36
CA ASP A 260 19.11 2.62 6.14
C ASP A 260 18.34 2.65 7.47
N ALA A 261 17.69 1.54 7.83
CA ALA A 261 16.91 1.39 9.05
C ALA A 261 17.57 0.44 10.06
N SER A 262 18.86 0.15 9.93
CA SER A 262 19.57 -0.74 10.87
C SER A 262 19.49 -0.25 12.31
N ASP A 263 19.39 1.07 12.53
CA ASP A 263 19.22 1.71 13.83
C ASP A 263 17.80 1.58 14.41
N LEU A 264 16.80 1.21 13.59
CA LEU A 264 15.41 1.06 13.99
C LEU A 264 15.00 -0.40 14.19
N VAL A 265 15.81 -1.37 13.76
CA VAL A 265 15.48 -2.79 13.96
C VAL A 265 15.61 -3.15 15.43
N ALA A 266 14.47 -3.28 16.09
CA ALA A 266 14.35 -3.61 17.50
C ALA A 266 13.11 -4.47 17.75
N LYS A 267 13.03 -5.07 18.94
CA LYS A 267 11.93 -5.98 19.31
C LYS A 267 10.57 -5.29 19.37
N ASP A 268 10.57 -4.00 19.72
CA ASP A 268 9.40 -3.14 19.87
C ASP A 268 9.06 -2.34 18.60
N ALA A 269 9.85 -2.50 17.53
CA ALA A 269 9.61 -1.90 16.22
C ALA A 269 9.36 -3.01 15.17
N PRO A 270 8.16 -3.64 15.15
CA PRO A 270 7.89 -4.77 14.27
C PRO A 270 7.93 -4.37 12.79
N GLY A 271 8.31 -5.31 11.93
CA GLY A 271 8.38 -5.12 10.48
C GLY A 271 9.79 -4.86 9.95
N LEU A 272 9.90 -4.90 8.62
CA LEU A 272 11.12 -4.64 7.84
C LEU A 272 10.75 -3.76 6.64
N PRO A 273 11.74 -3.20 5.92
CA PRO A 273 11.48 -2.49 4.67
C PRO A 273 10.72 -3.36 3.67
N ASP A 274 9.45 -3.05 3.45
CA ASP A 274 8.53 -3.86 2.63
C ASP A 274 7.89 -2.95 1.56
N GLY A 275 6.57 -2.84 1.46
CA GLY A 275 5.85 -1.98 0.52
C GLY A 275 6.04 -0.47 0.69
N MET A 276 5.71 0.29 -0.36
CA MET A 276 5.86 1.76 -0.34
C MET A 276 4.94 2.48 -1.34
N ALA A 277 4.64 3.74 -1.04
CA ALA A 277 3.93 4.65 -1.92
C ALA A 277 4.65 6.00 -2.02
N VAL A 278 4.51 6.67 -3.17
CA VAL A 278 5.10 7.99 -3.42
C VAL A 278 4.00 9.03 -3.52
N SER A 279 4.22 10.19 -2.92
CA SER A 279 3.35 11.36 -3.06
C SER A 279 3.77 12.24 -4.24
N ALA A 280 2.86 13.09 -4.71
CA ALA A 280 3.05 13.96 -5.86
C ALA A 280 4.22 14.96 -5.69
N ASP A 281 4.52 15.35 -4.46
CA ASP A 281 5.66 16.22 -4.11
C ASP A 281 6.95 15.43 -3.82
N GLY A 282 6.93 14.11 -3.99
CA GLY A 282 8.11 13.24 -3.94
C GLY A 282 8.46 12.67 -2.58
N HIS A 283 7.64 12.88 -1.53
CA HIS A 283 7.83 12.15 -0.28
C HIS A 283 7.54 10.67 -0.48
N LEU A 284 8.40 9.82 0.08
CA LEU A 284 8.25 8.37 0.08
C LEU A 284 7.64 7.94 1.42
N PHE A 285 6.50 7.26 1.34
CA PHE A 285 5.86 6.58 2.46
C PHE A 285 6.24 5.11 2.33
N ALA A 286 7.22 4.65 3.11
CA ALA A 286 7.71 3.28 3.01
C ALA A 286 7.52 2.54 4.34
N THR A 287 6.98 1.34 4.28
CA THR A 287 6.86 0.48 5.46
C THR A 287 8.25 0.03 5.90
N GLY A 288 8.46 -0.07 7.21
CA GLY A 288 9.71 -0.41 7.84
C GLY A 288 9.50 -0.74 9.33
N PRO A 289 10.59 -0.87 10.11
CA PRO A 289 10.49 -1.14 11.54
C PRO A 289 9.60 -0.13 12.29
N GLY A 290 8.52 -0.62 12.88
CA GLY A 290 7.54 0.13 13.66
C GLY A 290 6.37 0.72 12.87
N GLY A 291 6.39 0.71 11.53
CA GLY A 291 5.27 1.21 10.73
C GLY A 291 5.68 1.86 9.41
N VAL A 292 4.92 2.87 8.96
CA VAL A 292 5.24 3.63 7.73
C VAL A 292 6.17 4.79 8.06
N ILE A 293 7.41 4.74 7.58
CA ILE A 293 8.37 5.84 7.70
C ILE A 293 8.18 6.77 6.51
N VAL A 294 8.08 8.07 6.78
CA VAL A 294 7.95 9.10 5.76
C VAL A 294 9.32 9.74 5.53
N PHE A 295 9.78 9.71 4.29
CA PHE A 295 11.05 10.29 3.87
C PHE A 295 10.82 11.49 2.96
N ASP A 296 11.67 12.51 3.07
CA ASP A 296 11.79 13.52 2.01
C ASP A 296 12.51 12.95 0.77
N PRO A 297 12.50 13.64 -0.39
CA PRO A 297 13.13 13.15 -1.62
C PRO A 297 14.65 12.89 -1.50
N ALA A 298 15.32 13.45 -0.48
CA ALA A 298 16.74 13.21 -0.24
C ALA A 298 17.00 11.91 0.54
N GLY A 299 15.96 11.35 1.19
CA GLY A 299 16.07 10.17 2.05
C GLY A 299 16.13 10.49 3.54
N GLN A 300 15.87 11.74 3.94
CA GLN A 300 15.80 12.09 5.35
C GLN A 300 14.47 11.62 5.94
N ARG A 301 14.54 10.87 7.04
CA ARG A 301 13.38 10.47 7.84
C ARG A 301 12.72 11.72 8.43
N LEU A 302 11.42 11.90 8.16
CA LEU A 302 10.61 12.99 8.70
C LEU A 302 9.80 12.53 9.92
N GLY A 303 9.20 11.35 9.84
CA GLY A 303 8.37 10.80 10.90
C GLY A 303 7.93 9.37 10.59
N ARG A 304 7.13 8.81 11.49
CA ARG A 304 6.61 7.44 11.40
C ARG A 304 5.13 7.39 11.75
N ILE A 305 4.37 6.58 11.04
CA ILE A 305 2.95 6.28 11.30
C ILE A 305 2.89 4.85 11.82
N GLU A 306 2.47 4.67 13.06
CA GLU A 306 2.51 3.37 13.76
C GLU A 306 1.11 2.85 14.00
N THR A 307 0.81 1.63 13.57
CA THR A 307 -0.47 0.95 13.84
C THR A 307 -0.43 0.13 15.13
N GLY A 308 0.76 -0.11 15.69
CA GLY A 308 1.00 -1.04 16.79
C GLY A 308 1.36 -2.47 16.34
N GLU A 309 1.31 -2.74 15.03
CA GLU A 309 1.67 -4.01 14.41
C GLU A 309 2.64 -3.76 13.24
N ALA A 310 3.23 -4.83 12.68
CA ALA A 310 3.96 -4.71 11.43
C ALA A 310 3.03 -4.17 10.33
N VAL A 311 3.50 -3.18 9.56
CA VAL A 311 2.83 -2.69 8.35
C VAL A 311 3.55 -3.32 7.17
N SER A 312 2.83 -4.09 6.35
CA SER A 312 3.40 -4.75 5.18
C SER A 312 3.50 -3.76 4.02
N ASN A 313 2.40 -3.09 3.69
CA ASN A 313 2.34 -2.24 2.51
C ASN A 313 1.37 -1.06 2.70
N CYS A 314 1.44 -0.07 1.81
CA CYS A 314 0.59 1.13 1.87
C CYS A 314 0.27 1.72 0.49
N ALA A 315 -0.88 2.38 0.38
CA ALA A 315 -1.28 3.05 -0.86
C ALA A 315 -2.23 4.23 -0.60
N PHE A 316 -2.15 5.25 -1.46
CA PHE A 316 -3.11 6.36 -1.43
C PHE A 316 -4.46 5.95 -2.04
N GLY A 317 -5.55 6.44 -1.45
CA GLY A 317 -6.92 6.23 -1.92
C GLY A 317 -7.86 7.40 -1.62
N ASN A 318 -9.16 7.20 -1.82
CA ASN A 318 -10.20 8.23 -1.73
C ASN A 318 -9.95 9.43 -2.66
N ASP A 319 -9.76 10.61 -2.10
CA ASP A 319 -9.40 11.88 -2.75
C ASP A 319 -7.88 12.01 -2.98
N GLY A 320 -7.11 10.98 -2.65
CA GLY A 320 -5.66 10.94 -2.75
C GLY A 320 -4.94 11.42 -1.50
N HIS A 321 -5.67 11.82 -0.45
CA HIS A 321 -5.15 12.26 0.84
C HIS A 321 -5.42 11.24 1.96
N THR A 322 -5.84 10.03 1.61
CA THR A 322 -5.95 8.90 2.55
C THR A 322 -4.87 7.88 2.23
N LEU A 323 -4.01 7.59 3.20
CA LEU A 323 -3.07 6.48 3.12
C LEU A 323 -3.71 5.26 3.76
N TYR A 324 -3.97 4.24 2.96
CA TYR A 324 -4.35 2.90 3.42
C TYR A 324 -3.09 2.10 3.74
N MET A 325 -3.17 1.26 4.77
CA MET A 325 -2.08 0.44 5.27
C MET A 325 -2.59 -0.98 5.51
N THR A 326 -1.99 -1.96 4.83
CA THR A 326 -2.12 -3.36 5.23
C THR A 326 -1.15 -3.60 6.38
N SER A 327 -1.66 -4.06 7.51
CA SER A 327 -0.89 -4.17 8.74
C SER A 327 -1.17 -5.51 9.39
N HIS A 328 -0.30 -6.49 9.07
CA HIS A 328 -0.42 -7.85 9.56
C HIS A 328 -1.84 -8.38 9.34
N ALA A 329 -2.60 -8.58 10.42
CA ALA A 329 -3.94 -9.15 10.39
C ALA A 329 -5.08 -8.13 10.15
N MET A 330 -4.77 -6.87 9.80
CA MET A 330 -5.77 -5.80 9.64
C MET A 330 -5.52 -4.85 8.47
N LEU A 331 -6.59 -4.16 8.06
CA LEU A 331 -6.54 -3.00 7.17
C LEU A 331 -6.79 -1.73 8.00
N ALA A 332 -5.89 -0.77 7.88
CA ALA A 332 -5.98 0.54 8.53
C ALA A 332 -5.90 1.67 7.50
N ARG A 333 -6.26 2.89 7.92
CA ARG A 333 -6.01 4.10 7.15
C ARG A 333 -5.70 5.31 8.02
N VAL A 334 -5.10 6.33 7.42
CA VAL A 334 -4.90 7.64 8.02
C VAL A 334 -5.07 8.72 6.97
N ARG A 335 -5.62 9.88 7.36
CA ARG A 335 -5.64 11.06 6.48
C ARG A 335 -4.31 11.80 6.59
N VAL A 336 -3.73 12.14 5.45
CA VAL A 336 -2.47 12.87 5.32
C VAL A 336 -2.68 14.15 4.53
N LYS A 337 -1.70 15.06 4.56
CA LYS A 337 -1.73 16.33 3.81
C LYS A 337 -1.19 16.15 2.40
N SER A 338 -0.23 15.25 2.18
CA SER A 338 0.31 14.95 0.85
C SER A 338 -0.73 14.29 -0.05
N LEU A 339 -0.66 14.59 -1.35
CA LEU A 339 -1.46 13.96 -2.40
C LEU A 339 -0.68 12.77 -2.97
N GLY A 340 -1.31 11.61 -3.12
CA GLY A 340 -0.68 10.44 -3.75
C GLY A 340 -0.27 10.68 -5.21
N LEU A 341 0.89 10.16 -5.63
CA LEU A 341 1.42 10.37 -6.98
C LEU A 341 0.48 9.86 -8.08
N GLN A 342 -0.22 8.74 -7.84
CA GLN A 342 -1.17 8.19 -8.82
C GLN A 342 -2.42 9.09 -9.03
N PHE A 343 -2.59 10.15 -8.23
CA PHE A 343 -3.72 11.07 -8.35
C PHE A 343 -3.44 12.25 -9.29
N VAL A 344 -2.18 12.42 -9.72
CA VAL A 344 -1.72 13.48 -10.64
C VAL A 344 -1.17 12.92 -11.97
N ARG A 345 -1.33 11.62 -12.19
CA ARG A 345 -0.92 10.91 -13.42
C ARG A 345 -2.11 10.58 -14.30
#